data_AF-A0A9P5N340-F1
#
_entry.id   AF-A0A9P5N340-F1
#
_cell.length_a   1.000
_cell.length_b   1.000
_cell.length_c   1.000
_cell.angle_alpha   90.00
_cell.angle_beta   90.00
_cell.angle_gamma   90.00
#
_symmetry.space_group_name_H-M   'P 1'
#
loop_
_entity.id
_entity.type
_entity.pdbx_description
1 polymer ?
#
loop_
_entity_poly.entity_id
_entity_poly.type
_entity_poly.pdbx_seq_one_letter_code
_entity_poly.pdbx_strand_id
1 'polypeptide(L)'
;MAFAPGEHGPPAFLIGVDVMKVHVPTRGAEDIASFLHTVGEITLTDAEKRIVSSDVPENVALDRFYLIWTIKEAYTKAIGLGLGFDLSRIEYDISANTVAVDGVIASDWQFETSQVTVDGEAYRVTLAQFVGSGYGTGTVVPFNQGQIVWSGASYFVRKALRQLKGIELDDADTRSDK
;
A
#
# COMPACT_ATOMS: atom_id res chain seq x y z
N MET A 1 2.19 -9.67 5.95
CA MET A 1 2.14 -10.79 4.99
C MET A 1 0.75 -10.80 4.40
N ALA A 2 0.61 -11.03 3.10
CA ALA A 2 -0.69 -11.07 2.43
C ALA A 2 -0.88 -12.43 1.73
N PHE A 3 -2.13 -12.89 1.68
CA PHE A 3 -2.50 -14.20 1.13
C PHE A 3 -3.70 -14.02 0.20
N ALA A 4 -3.65 -14.64 -0.97
CA ALA A 4 -4.78 -14.68 -1.88
C ALA A 4 -5.62 -15.94 -1.58
N PRO A 5 -6.95 -15.91 -1.78
CA PRO A 5 -7.82 -17.06 -1.56
C PRO A 5 -7.54 -18.24 -2.53
N GLY A 6 -6.77 -18.01 -3.60
CA GLY A 6 -6.34 -19.05 -4.54
C GLY A 6 -7.42 -19.56 -5.47
N GLU A 7 -8.47 -18.76 -5.67
CA GLU A 7 -9.61 -19.04 -6.53
C GLU A 7 -9.28 -19.00 -8.04
N HIS A 8 -8.13 -18.44 -8.41
CA HIS A 8 -7.71 -18.31 -9.79
C HIS A 8 -6.34 -18.99 -10.00
N GLY A 9 -6.14 -19.59 -11.19
CA GLY A 9 -4.86 -20.21 -11.56
C GLY A 9 -3.74 -19.17 -11.72
N PRO A 10 -2.45 -19.56 -11.61
CA PRO A 10 -1.35 -18.64 -11.88
C PRO A 10 -1.53 -17.99 -13.27
N PRO A 11 -1.42 -16.66 -13.39
CA PRO A 11 -0.72 -15.74 -12.50
C PRO A 11 -1.61 -15.03 -11.46
N ALA A 12 -2.83 -15.47 -11.20
CA ALA A 12 -3.82 -14.73 -10.41
C ALA A 12 -3.61 -14.74 -8.86
N PHE A 13 -2.34 -14.73 -8.44
CA PHE A 13 -1.91 -14.56 -7.04
C PHE A 13 -1.11 -13.26 -6.85
N LEU A 14 -1.26 -12.28 -7.75
CA LEU A 14 -0.51 -11.03 -7.63
C LEU A 14 -1.12 -10.20 -6.51
N ILE A 15 -0.48 -10.27 -5.35
CA ILE A 15 -0.74 -9.41 -4.21
C ILE A 15 0.53 -8.64 -3.87
N GLY A 16 0.39 -7.34 -3.72
CA GLY A 16 1.42 -6.48 -3.20
C GLY A 16 0.89 -5.63 -2.05
N VAL A 17 1.76 -5.40 -1.06
CA VAL A 17 1.45 -4.57 0.10
C VAL A 17 2.58 -3.56 0.27
N ASP A 18 2.20 -2.32 0.51
CA ASP A 18 3.12 -1.27 0.93
C ASP A 18 2.63 -0.55 2.18
N VAL A 19 3.58 -0.14 3.01
CA VAL A 19 3.33 0.58 4.27
C VAL A 19 4.37 1.68 4.40
N MET A 20 3.91 2.91 4.62
CA MET A 20 4.78 4.06 4.83
C MET A 20 4.35 4.85 6.06
N LYS A 21 5.32 5.28 6.87
CA LYS A 21 5.08 6.25 7.95
C LYS A 21 4.81 7.62 7.31
N VAL A 22 3.72 8.27 7.69
CA VAL A 22 3.37 9.62 7.22
C VAL A 22 4.17 10.63 8.05
N HIS A 23 5.36 10.98 7.58
CA HIS A 23 6.20 11.98 8.23
C HIS A 23 7.09 12.70 7.23
N VAL A 24 7.58 13.89 7.60
CA VAL A 24 8.61 14.57 6.83
C VAL A 24 9.97 13.96 7.18
N PRO A 25 10.77 13.50 6.20
CA PRO A 25 12.10 12.97 6.49
C PRO A 25 12.97 14.00 7.21
N THR A 26 13.62 13.58 8.29
CA THR A 26 14.50 14.46 9.11
C THR A 26 15.89 14.69 8.48
N ARG A 27 16.20 14.04 7.36
CA ARG A 27 17.47 14.19 6.63
C ARG A 27 17.20 14.49 5.16
N GLY A 28 17.75 15.60 4.65
CA GLY A 28 17.76 15.92 3.22
C GLY A 28 16.58 16.74 2.70
N ALA A 29 15.60 17.07 3.55
CA ALA A 29 14.55 18.03 3.23
C ALA A 29 14.47 19.08 4.36
N GLU A 30 14.51 20.36 4.00
CA GLU A 30 14.39 21.47 4.96
C GLU A 30 12.91 21.71 5.34
N ASP A 31 12.00 21.37 4.42
CA ASP A 31 10.54 21.48 4.58
C ASP A 31 9.81 20.45 3.68
N ILE A 32 8.47 20.39 3.82
CA ILE A 32 7.60 19.49 3.06
C ILE A 32 7.66 19.80 1.56
N ALA A 33 7.73 21.08 1.18
CA ALA A 33 7.76 21.50 -0.21
C ALA A 33 9.01 20.95 -0.94
N SER A 34 10.18 21.05 -0.32
CA SER A 34 11.46 20.53 -0.84
C SER A 34 11.45 19.01 -0.95
N PHE A 35 10.88 18.32 0.03
CA PHE A 35 10.69 16.86 -0.02
C PHE A 35 9.80 16.44 -1.21
N LEU A 36 8.62 17.06 -1.33
CA LEU A 36 7.66 16.76 -2.39
C LEU A 36 8.20 17.13 -3.77
N HIS A 37 8.96 18.21 -3.89
CA HIS A 37 9.65 18.55 -5.13
C HIS A 37 10.66 17.46 -5.51
N THR A 38 11.54 17.07 -4.60
CA THR A 38 12.63 16.14 -4.93
C THR A 38 12.12 14.72 -5.23
N VAL A 39 11.25 14.21 -4.36
CA VAL A 39 10.79 12.82 -4.44
C VAL A 39 9.59 12.71 -5.38
N GLY A 40 8.72 13.72 -5.40
CA GLY A 40 7.59 13.76 -6.31
C GLY A 40 8.01 13.87 -7.77
N GLU A 41 9.10 14.59 -8.09
CA GLU A 41 9.63 14.65 -9.47
C GLU A 41 9.96 13.28 -10.06
N ILE A 42 10.43 12.34 -9.23
CA ILE A 42 10.87 11.01 -9.68
C ILE A 42 9.69 10.01 -9.72
N THR A 43 8.65 10.23 -8.91
CA THR A 43 7.65 9.18 -8.61
C THR A 43 6.22 9.54 -8.98
N LEU A 44 5.90 10.82 -9.15
CA LEU A 44 4.56 11.31 -9.46
C LEU A 44 4.43 11.73 -10.92
N THR A 45 3.24 11.58 -11.48
CA THR A 45 2.87 12.18 -12.77
C THR A 45 2.65 13.69 -12.61
N ASP A 46 2.63 14.43 -13.72
CA ASP A 46 2.34 15.87 -13.68
C ASP A 46 0.93 16.19 -13.13
N ALA A 47 -0.03 15.28 -13.28
CA ALA A 47 -1.36 15.42 -12.70
C ALA A 47 -1.32 15.25 -11.17
N GLU A 48 -0.63 14.22 -10.70
CA GLU A 48 -0.45 13.94 -9.27
C GLU A 48 0.36 15.04 -8.57
N LYS A 49 1.42 15.54 -9.22
CA LYS A 49 2.20 16.69 -8.72
C LYS A 49 1.29 17.88 -8.44
N ARG A 50 0.38 18.23 -9.36
CA ARG A 50 -0.59 19.33 -9.17
C ARG A 50 -1.56 19.09 -8.02
N ILE A 51 -1.95 17.84 -7.77
CA ILE A 51 -2.86 17.47 -6.67
C ILE A 51 -2.14 17.56 -5.32
N VAL A 52 -0.86 17.19 -5.29
CA VAL A 52 -0.02 17.23 -4.08
C VAL A 52 0.47 18.65 -3.80
N SER A 53 0.77 19.45 -4.83
CA SER A 53 1.21 20.86 -4.72
C SER A 53 0.08 21.89 -4.74
N SER A 54 -1.18 21.44 -4.75
CA SER A 54 -2.36 22.32 -4.64
C SER A 54 -2.32 23.16 -3.35
N ASP A 55 -3.09 24.25 -3.32
CA ASP A 55 -3.20 25.19 -2.19
C ASP A 55 -3.98 24.55 -1.00
N VAL A 56 -3.47 23.42 -0.51
CA VAL A 56 -4.00 22.63 0.60
C VAL A 56 -3.01 22.67 1.77
N PRO A 57 -3.48 22.43 3.01
CA PRO A 57 -2.60 22.34 4.16
C PRO A 57 -1.48 21.30 3.95
N GLU A 58 -0.28 21.59 4.44
CA GLU A 58 0.91 20.75 4.23
C GLU A 58 0.71 19.29 4.69
N ASN A 59 -0.01 19.09 5.80
CA ASN A 59 -0.33 17.75 6.29
C ASN A 59 -1.23 16.98 5.31
N VAL A 60 -2.12 17.66 4.60
CA VAL A 60 -2.98 17.06 3.56
C VAL A 60 -2.15 16.74 2.31
N ALA A 61 -1.24 17.63 1.91
CA ALA A 61 -0.33 17.39 0.80
C ALA A 61 0.56 16.16 1.05
N LEU A 62 1.17 16.10 2.25
CA LEU A 62 2.00 14.98 2.68
C LEU A 62 1.22 13.65 2.71
N ASP A 63 -0.02 13.70 3.20
CA ASP A 63 -0.87 12.53 3.27
C ASP A 63 -1.25 11.98 1.88
N ARG A 64 -1.63 12.88 0.96
CA ARG A 64 -1.91 12.54 -0.44
C ARG A 64 -0.70 11.94 -1.13
N PHE A 65 0.49 12.49 -0.88
CA PHE A 65 1.73 11.94 -1.41
C PHE A 65 1.92 10.49 -0.96
N TYR A 66 1.82 10.20 0.34
CA TYR A 66 2.01 8.83 0.83
C TYR A 66 0.90 7.87 0.39
N LEU A 67 -0.34 8.36 0.20
CA LEU A 67 -1.41 7.58 -0.42
C LEU A 67 -1.02 7.15 -1.83
N ILE A 68 -0.65 8.09 -2.70
CA ILE A 68 -0.25 7.80 -4.08
C ILE A 68 0.96 6.86 -4.08
N TRP A 69 1.98 7.18 -3.28
CA TRP A 69 3.20 6.38 -3.18
C TRP A 69 2.90 4.91 -2.86
N THR A 70 2.15 4.67 -1.78
CA THR A 70 1.86 3.31 -1.33
C THR A 70 1.00 2.54 -2.33
N ILE A 71 0.10 3.21 -3.08
CA ILE A 71 -0.64 2.59 -4.19
C ILE A 71 0.32 2.11 -5.28
N LYS A 72 1.22 2.98 -5.74
CA LYS A 72 2.16 2.66 -6.81
C LYS A 72 3.13 1.54 -6.42
N GLU A 73 3.64 1.59 -5.20
CA GLU A 73 4.53 0.57 -4.65
C GLU A 73 3.81 -0.76 -4.44
N ALA A 74 2.59 -0.76 -3.88
CA ALA A 74 1.82 -1.98 -3.70
C ALA A 74 1.54 -2.66 -5.05
N TYR A 75 1.14 -1.92 -6.08
CA TYR A 75 0.98 -2.45 -7.43
C TYR A 75 2.28 -3.03 -7.99
N THR A 76 3.37 -2.26 -7.91
CA THR A 76 4.69 -2.67 -8.43
C THR A 76 5.22 -3.94 -7.76
N LYS A 77 4.99 -4.07 -6.45
CA LYS A 77 5.30 -5.28 -5.69
C LYS A 77 4.43 -6.46 -6.11
N ALA A 78 3.15 -6.23 -6.39
CA ALA A 78 2.24 -7.28 -6.82
C ALA A 78 2.68 -7.91 -8.15
N ILE A 79 3.12 -7.09 -9.11
CA ILE A 79 3.58 -7.55 -10.43
C ILE A 79 5.04 -8.03 -10.44
N GLY A 80 5.78 -7.85 -9.34
CA GLY A 80 7.13 -8.38 -9.16
C GLY A 80 8.25 -7.67 -9.94
N LEU A 81 8.04 -6.43 -10.40
CA LEU A 81 9.02 -5.70 -11.21
C LEU A 81 10.05 -4.89 -10.39
N GLY A 82 9.77 -4.64 -9.11
CA GLY A 82 10.72 -4.02 -8.17
C GLY A 82 11.22 -2.63 -8.61
N LEU A 83 12.46 -2.29 -8.20
CA LEU A 83 13.08 -0.96 -8.36
C LEU A 83 13.29 -0.49 -9.81
N GLY A 84 13.16 -1.39 -10.79
CA GLY A 84 13.30 -1.06 -12.22
C GLY A 84 12.00 -0.57 -12.87
N PHE A 85 10.89 -0.60 -12.14
CA PHE A 85 9.61 -0.13 -12.64
C PHE A 85 9.52 1.39 -12.55
N ASP A 86 9.13 2.02 -13.64
CA ASP A 86 8.88 3.45 -13.69
C ASP A 86 7.51 3.75 -13.05
N LEU A 87 7.53 4.25 -11.81
CA LEU A 87 6.33 4.59 -11.04
C LEU A 87 5.49 5.68 -11.73
N SER A 88 6.06 6.49 -12.63
CA SER A 88 5.32 7.50 -13.38
C SER A 88 4.33 6.89 -14.39
N ARG A 89 4.46 5.59 -14.71
CA ARG A 89 3.50 4.86 -15.56
C ARG A 89 2.18 4.57 -14.86
N ILE A 90 2.18 4.59 -13.53
CA ILE A 90 0.98 4.43 -12.72
C ILE A 90 0.49 5.83 -12.37
N GLU A 91 -0.80 6.08 -12.54
CA GLU A 91 -1.43 7.33 -12.15
C GLU A 91 -2.64 7.04 -11.26
N TYR A 92 -2.73 7.71 -10.11
CA TYR A 92 -3.92 7.72 -9.29
C TYR A 92 -4.62 9.08 -9.37
N ASP A 93 -5.79 9.10 -10.00
CA ASP A 93 -6.68 10.26 -10.00
C ASP A 93 -7.51 10.26 -8.71
N ILE A 94 -7.15 11.13 -7.76
CA ILE A 94 -7.87 11.30 -6.49
C ILE A 94 -9.31 11.76 -6.70
N SER A 95 -9.59 12.56 -7.74
CA SER A 95 -10.91 13.14 -7.98
C SER A 95 -11.86 12.11 -8.59
N ALA A 96 -11.37 11.33 -9.56
CA ALA A 96 -12.12 10.24 -10.18
C ALA A 96 -12.11 8.95 -9.35
N ASN A 97 -11.21 8.85 -8.36
CA ASN A 97 -10.93 7.66 -7.56
C ASN A 97 -10.55 6.45 -8.44
N THR A 98 -9.63 6.64 -9.38
CA THR A 98 -9.22 5.59 -10.33
C THR A 98 -7.70 5.51 -10.45
N VAL A 99 -7.18 4.28 -10.50
CA VAL A 99 -5.80 3.94 -10.80
C VAL A 99 -5.70 3.51 -12.26
N ALA A 100 -4.82 4.16 -13.01
CA ALA A 100 -4.49 3.82 -14.39
C ALA A 100 -3.03 3.42 -14.51
N VAL A 101 -2.73 2.53 -15.45
CA VAL A 101 -1.38 2.14 -15.83
C VAL A 101 -1.24 2.36 -17.32
N ASP A 102 -0.23 3.14 -17.73
CA ASP A 102 -0.04 3.58 -19.12
C ASP A 102 -1.30 4.21 -19.74
N GLY A 103 -2.06 4.96 -18.93
CA GLY A 103 -3.31 5.61 -19.35
C GLY A 103 -4.54 4.69 -19.44
N VAL A 104 -4.42 3.41 -19.09
CA VAL A 104 -5.55 2.46 -19.07
C VAL A 104 -5.95 2.17 -17.63
N ILE A 105 -7.24 2.28 -17.31
CA ILE A 105 -7.75 1.96 -15.97
C ILE A 105 -7.40 0.51 -15.63
N ALA A 106 -6.82 0.32 -14.45
CA ALA A 106 -6.44 -0.99 -13.91
C ALA A 106 -7.68 -1.79 -13.44
N SER A 107 -8.65 -2.00 -14.34
CA SER A 107 -9.94 -2.65 -14.04
C SER A 107 -9.83 -4.13 -13.68
N ASP A 108 -8.65 -4.72 -13.80
CA ASP A 108 -8.38 -6.09 -13.36
C ASP A 108 -7.85 -6.14 -11.91
N TRP A 109 -7.74 -4.97 -11.28
CA TRP A 109 -7.16 -4.77 -9.96
C TRP A 109 -8.15 -4.17 -8.97
N GLN A 110 -7.92 -4.53 -7.71
CA GLN A 110 -8.55 -3.94 -6.54
C GLN A 110 -7.48 -3.33 -5.63
N PHE A 111 -7.73 -2.12 -5.17
CA PHE A 111 -6.85 -1.38 -4.28
C PHE A 111 -7.57 -1.08 -2.97
N GLU A 112 -7.01 -1.53 -1.86
CA GLU A 112 -7.52 -1.23 -0.53
C GLU A 112 -6.52 -0.39 0.25
N THR A 113 -6.98 0.68 0.91
CA THR A 113 -6.10 1.59 1.65
C THR A 113 -6.64 1.91 3.03
N SER A 114 -5.74 2.20 3.98
CA SER A 114 -6.13 2.68 5.29
C SER A 114 -5.01 3.51 5.89
N GLN A 115 -5.41 4.34 6.84
CA GLN A 115 -4.49 4.94 7.78
C GLN A 115 -4.56 4.15 9.09
N VAL A 116 -3.41 3.69 9.57
CA VAL A 116 -3.29 3.03 10.87
C VAL A 116 -2.39 3.85 11.77
N THR A 117 -2.68 3.85 13.06
CA THR A 117 -1.84 4.51 14.07
C THR A 117 -1.10 3.44 14.86
N VAL A 118 0.22 3.53 14.90
CA VAL A 118 1.10 2.63 15.67
C VAL A 118 1.91 3.52 16.60
N ASP A 119 1.82 3.32 17.92
CA ASP A 119 2.58 4.08 18.92
C ASP A 119 2.45 5.62 18.78
N GLY A 120 1.26 6.09 18.39
CA GLY A 120 0.97 7.52 18.18
C GLY A 120 1.41 8.08 16.82
N GLU A 121 2.01 7.26 15.98
CA GLU A 121 2.50 7.64 14.65
C GLU A 121 1.55 7.15 13.56
N ALA A 122 1.31 7.99 12.55
CA ALA A 122 0.44 7.66 11.43
C ALA A 122 1.19 6.88 10.34
N TYR A 123 0.56 5.83 9.83
CA TYR A 123 1.03 5.03 8.71
C TYR A 123 -0.04 4.91 7.65
N ARG A 124 0.36 4.99 6.39
CA ARG A 124 -0.46 4.68 5.23
C ARG A 124 -0.17 3.24 4.82
N VAL A 125 -1.22 2.46 4.61
CA VAL A 125 -1.15 1.06 4.19
C VAL A 125 -1.96 0.92 2.91
N THR A 126 -1.41 0.22 1.93
CA THR A 126 -2.11 -0.13 0.70
C THR A 126 -1.90 -1.60 0.33
N LEU A 127 -2.99 -2.28 -0.04
CA LEU A 127 -3.03 -3.60 -0.66
C LEU A 127 -3.45 -3.44 -2.13
N ALA A 128 -2.66 -4.00 -3.04
CA ALA A 128 -3.04 -4.17 -4.43
C ALA A 128 -3.21 -5.66 -4.71
N GLN A 129 -4.38 -6.04 -5.24
CA GLN A 129 -4.71 -7.42 -5.58
C GLN A 129 -5.22 -7.50 -7.01
N PHE A 130 -4.64 -8.42 -7.79
CA PHE A 130 -5.23 -8.81 -9.06
C PHE A 130 -6.45 -9.70 -8.80
N VAL A 131 -7.60 -9.30 -9.33
CA VAL A 131 -8.89 -9.99 -9.14
C VAL A 131 -9.45 -10.58 -10.44
N GLY A 132 -8.73 -10.42 -11.56
CA GLY A 132 -9.11 -10.96 -12.87
C GLY A 132 -9.86 -9.97 -13.75
N SER A 133 -9.87 -10.26 -15.06
CA SER A 133 -10.32 -9.28 -16.05
C SER A 133 -11.80 -8.93 -15.93
N GLY A 134 -12.07 -7.64 -15.69
CA GLY A 134 -13.42 -7.11 -15.50
C GLY A 134 -14.06 -7.37 -14.14
N TYR A 135 -13.35 -7.99 -13.20
CA TYR A 135 -13.82 -8.21 -11.82
C TYR A 135 -13.35 -7.12 -10.85
N GLY A 136 -12.30 -6.40 -11.22
CA GLY A 136 -11.85 -5.22 -10.50
C GLY A 136 -12.59 -3.98 -10.96
N THR A 137 -12.23 -2.87 -10.33
CA THR A 137 -12.76 -1.55 -10.69
C THR A 137 -11.64 -0.58 -11.02
N GLY A 138 -10.40 -0.92 -10.67
CA GLY A 138 -9.29 0.03 -10.65
C GLY A 138 -9.51 1.19 -9.67
N THR A 139 -10.51 1.11 -8.79
CA THR A 139 -10.78 2.15 -7.79
C THR A 139 -10.11 1.83 -6.48
N VAL A 140 -9.90 2.88 -5.68
CA VAL A 140 -9.34 2.76 -4.33
C VAL A 140 -10.49 2.74 -3.32
N VAL A 141 -10.52 1.71 -2.49
CA VAL A 141 -11.52 1.56 -1.42
C VAL A 141 -10.84 1.51 -0.05
N PRO A 142 -11.53 1.89 1.04
CA PRO A 142 -10.96 1.72 2.37
C PRO A 142 -10.85 0.23 2.74
N PHE A 143 -9.80 -0.15 3.47
CA PHE A 143 -9.72 -1.50 4.06
C PHE A 143 -10.93 -1.75 4.95
N ASN A 144 -11.42 -2.99 4.92
CA ASN A 144 -12.31 -3.44 5.97
C ASN A 144 -11.51 -3.62 7.27
N GLN A 145 -11.74 -2.75 8.26
CA GLN A 145 -11.02 -2.77 9.54
C GLN A 145 -11.11 -4.12 10.27
N GLY A 146 -12.15 -4.93 10.01
CA GLY A 146 -12.27 -6.28 10.56
C GLY A 146 -11.23 -7.29 10.03
N GLN A 147 -10.48 -6.93 8.99
CA GLN A 147 -9.44 -7.78 8.40
C GLN A 147 -8.03 -7.49 8.95
N ILE A 148 -7.85 -6.43 9.74
CA ILE A 148 -6.54 -6.08 10.32
C ILE A 148 -6.35 -6.83 11.63
N VAL A 149 -5.33 -7.67 11.70
CA VAL A 149 -4.99 -8.45 12.90
C VAL A 149 -3.62 -8.03 13.42
N TRP A 150 -3.55 -7.62 14.68
CA TRP A 150 -2.30 -7.33 15.37
C TRP A 150 -1.71 -8.62 15.94
N SER A 151 -0.41 -8.83 15.71
CA SER A 151 0.31 -9.99 16.23
C SER A 151 1.73 -9.58 16.58
N GLY A 152 2.20 -10.01 17.75
CA GLY A 152 3.62 -9.92 18.09
C GLY A 152 4.46 -10.62 17.03
N ALA A 153 5.56 -10.00 16.59
CA ALA A 153 6.44 -10.57 15.57
C ALA A 153 6.98 -11.95 15.99
N SER A 154 7.27 -12.11 17.29
CA SER A 154 7.74 -13.36 17.87
C SER A 154 6.68 -14.47 17.79
N TYR A 155 5.42 -14.16 18.12
CA TYR A 155 4.29 -15.08 17.95
C TYR A 155 4.11 -15.48 16.49
N PHE A 156 4.14 -14.51 15.57
CA PHE A 156 3.98 -14.74 14.15
C PHE A 156 5.05 -15.71 13.61
N VAL A 157 6.33 -15.46 13.90
CA VAL A 157 7.43 -16.33 13.45
C VAL A 157 7.32 -17.72 14.06
N ARG A 158 6.98 -17.83 15.35
CA ARG A 158 6.77 -19.13 16.01
C ARG A 158 5.61 -19.90 15.37
N LYS A 159 4.48 -19.24 15.09
CA LYS A 159 3.33 -19.82 14.41
C LYS A 159 3.70 -20.34 13.02
N ALA A 160 4.39 -19.53 12.22
CA ALA A 160 4.84 -19.93 10.89
C ALA A 160 5.80 -21.13 10.93
N LEU A 161 6.78 -21.12 11.84
CA LEU A 161 7.72 -22.23 12.03
C LEU A 161 7.02 -23.52 12.47
N ARG A 162 5.99 -23.45 13.30
CA ARG A 162 5.19 -24.61 13.73
C ARG A 162 4.35 -25.16 12.57
N GLN A 163 3.71 -24.29 11.79
CA GLN A 163 2.95 -24.68 10.60
C GLN A 163 3.83 -25.38 9.55
N LEU A 164 5.01 -24.83 9.27
CA LEU A 164 6.00 -25.46 8.37
C LEU A 164 6.47 -26.83 8.86
N LYS A 165 6.41 -27.09 10.17
CA LYS A 165 6.78 -28.36 10.81
C LYS A 165 5.59 -29.30 11.04
N GLY A 166 4.36 -28.91 10.66
CA GLY A 166 3.15 -29.71 10.86
C GLY A 166 2.69 -29.85 12.31
N ILE A 167 2.97 -28.88 13.18
CA ILE A 167 2.59 -28.90 14.60
C ILE A 167 1.32 -28.03 14.81
N GLU A 168 0.26 -28.60 15.37
CA GLU A 168 -0.99 -27.88 15.72
C GLU A 168 -0.81 -26.89 16.90
N LEU A 169 -1.65 -25.86 16.93
CA LEU A 169 -1.59 -24.77 17.93
C LEU A 169 -2.49 -25.08 19.14
N ASP A 170 -1.97 -24.86 20.35
CA ASP A 170 -2.74 -24.82 21.60
C ASP A 170 -3.22 -23.39 21.88
N ASP A 171 -4.48 -23.21 22.29
CA ASP A 171 -5.14 -21.90 22.48
C ASP A 171 -4.50 -20.99 23.54
N ALA A 172 -3.60 -21.53 24.38
CA ALA A 172 -2.97 -20.83 25.50
C ALA A 172 -1.96 -19.75 25.09
N ASP A 173 -1.40 -19.81 23.88
CA ASP A 173 -0.33 -18.90 23.40
C ASP A 173 -0.87 -17.51 22.92
N THR A 174 -2.18 -17.28 23.01
CA THR A 174 -2.87 -16.07 22.50
C THR A 174 -2.94 -14.91 23.51
N ARG A 175 -2.53 -15.12 24.78
CA ARG A 175 -2.82 -14.18 25.88
C ARG A 175 -1.62 -13.46 26.50
N SER A 176 -0.39 -13.75 26.11
CA SER A 176 0.78 -13.03 26.61
C SER A 176 1.42 -12.22 25.48
N ASP A 177 1.09 -10.94 25.43
CA ASP A 177 1.96 -9.83 25.02
C ASP A 177 1.03 -8.63 24.79
N LYS A 178 0.63 -8.00 25.91
CA LYS A 178 0.07 -6.65 25.95
C LYS A 178 1.21 -5.66 26.14
#